data_AF-A0A087UI23-F1
#
_entry.id   AF-A0A087UI23-F1
#
_cell.length_a   1.000
_cell.length_b   1.000
_cell.length_c   1.000
_cell.angle_alpha   90.00
_cell.angle_beta   90.00
_cell.angle_gamma   90.00
#
_symmetry.space_group_name_H-M   'P 1'
#
loop_
_entity.id
_entity.type
_entity.pdbx_description
1 polymer ?
#
loop_
_entity_poly.entity_id
_entity_poly.type
_entity_poly.pdbx_seq_one_letter_code
_entity_poly.pdbx_strand_id
1 'polypeptide(L)'
;MYACFILLMLTIFPLGKAIRCYQCSSDQELKGEDKCGAYESFDTQRNSVIDCLGEEAVTPGTFCYKSIQQSPRGFIWDGRWRTVIRRCAQISERGINWGCDWGYKENGVYWEECYCAEDGCNS
;
A
#
# COMPACT_ATOMS: atom_id res chain seq x y z
N MET A 1 -14.60 -22.90 40.84
CA MET A 1 -13.14 -22.69 40.65
C MET A 1 -12.72 -22.83 39.19
N TYR A 2 -13.05 -23.93 38.50
CA TYR A 2 -12.71 -24.14 37.08
C TYR A 2 -13.29 -23.12 36.09
N ALA A 3 -14.53 -22.66 36.31
CA ALA A 3 -15.17 -21.67 35.43
C ALA A 3 -14.42 -20.32 35.39
N CYS A 4 -13.85 -19.89 36.52
CA CYS A 4 -13.06 -18.66 36.60
C CYS A 4 -11.72 -18.81 35.86
N PHE A 5 -11.14 -20.01 35.88
CA PHE A 5 -9.90 -20.32 35.17
C PHE A 5 -10.12 -20.34 33.65
N ILE A 6 -11.26 -20.87 33.17
CA ILE A 6 -11.64 -20.87 31.75
C ILE A 6 -11.88 -19.44 31.23
N LEU A 7 -12.58 -18.60 32.00
CA LEU A 7 -12.79 -17.18 31.67
C LEU A 7 -11.47 -16.40 31.60
N LEU A 8 -10.52 -16.68 32.49
CA LEU A 8 -9.20 -16.07 32.46
C LEU A 8 -8.45 -16.45 31.17
N MET A 9 -8.47 -17.73 30.78
CA MET A 9 -7.79 -18.24 29.58
C MET A 9 -8.36 -17.65 28.27
N LEU A 10 -9.66 -17.35 28.20
CA LEU A 10 -10.30 -16.74 27.03
C LEU A 10 -9.82 -15.30 26.76
N THR A 11 -9.41 -14.55 27.79
CA THR A 11 -8.92 -13.17 27.63
C THR A 11 -7.48 -13.07 27.11
N ILE A 12 -6.75 -14.18 27.04
CA ILE A 12 -5.32 -14.21 26.69
C ILE A 12 -5.10 -14.46 25.18
N PHE A 13 -6.14 -14.85 24.43
CA PHE A 13 -6.01 -15.04 23.00
C PHE A 13 -5.89 -13.68 22.29
N PRO A 14 -4.77 -13.38 21.61
CA PRO A 14 -4.66 -12.16 20.84
C PRO A 14 -5.66 -12.23 19.68
N LEU A 15 -6.57 -11.27 19.61
CA LEU A 15 -7.34 -11.05 18.39
C LEU A 15 -6.35 -10.69 17.28
N GLY A 16 -6.37 -11.42 16.17
CA GLY A 16 -5.53 -11.12 15.01
C GLY A 16 -5.93 -9.77 14.41
N LYS A 17 -5.02 -8.80 14.43
CA LYS A 17 -5.24 -7.46 13.88
C LYS A 17 -4.74 -7.37 12.46
N ALA A 18 -5.64 -7.32 11.48
CA ALA A 18 -5.28 -7.19 10.07
C ALA A 18 -4.41 -5.95 9.79
N ILE A 19 -3.55 -6.06 8.78
CA ILE A 19 -2.64 -4.97 8.36
C ILE A 19 -3.46 -3.83 7.76
N ARG A 20 -3.08 -2.59 8.10
CA ARG A 20 -3.74 -1.39 7.59
C ARG A 20 -2.86 -0.63 6.62
N CYS A 21 -3.38 -0.24 5.47
CA CYS A 21 -2.61 0.42 4.40
C CYS A 21 -3.34 1.63 3.84
N TYR A 22 -2.61 2.55 3.20
CA TYR A 22 -3.23 3.62 2.42
C TYR A 22 -3.79 3.06 1.10
N GLN A 23 -4.97 3.52 0.71
CA GLN A 23 -5.61 3.15 -0.55
C GLN A 23 -5.96 4.39 -1.38
N CYS A 24 -5.29 4.55 -2.52
CA CYS A 24 -5.55 5.62 -3.48
C CYS A 24 -4.99 5.27 -4.87
N SER A 25 -5.49 5.94 -5.89
CA SER A 25 -4.93 5.91 -7.25
C SER A 25 -4.97 7.31 -7.82
N SER A 26 -3.82 7.85 -8.24
CA SER A 26 -3.75 9.17 -8.86
C SER A 26 -4.53 9.26 -10.19
N ASP A 27 -4.79 8.12 -10.84
CA ASP A 27 -5.54 8.09 -12.10
C ASP A 27 -7.05 8.33 -11.91
N GLN A 28 -7.55 8.21 -10.68
CA GLN A 28 -8.95 8.40 -10.32
C GLN A 28 -9.22 9.77 -9.67
N GLU A 29 -8.20 10.64 -9.60
CA GLU A 29 -8.30 11.94 -8.94
C GLU A 29 -8.90 13.01 -9.86
N LEU A 30 -9.57 13.99 -9.25
CA LEU A 30 -10.06 15.15 -9.97
C LEU A 30 -8.89 16.03 -10.40
N LYS A 31 -9.04 16.73 -11.53
CA LYS A 31 -7.99 17.62 -12.04
C LYS A 31 -7.60 18.68 -11.01
N GLY A 32 -6.34 18.66 -10.59
CA GLY A 32 -5.79 19.60 -9.60
C GLY A 32 -5.75 19.06 -8.16
N GLU A 33 -6.26 17.84 -7.92
CA GLU A 33 -6.01 17.12 -6.68
C GLU A 33 -4.76 16.24 -6.81
N ASP A 34 -4.06 16.02 -5.70
CA ASP A 34 -2.95 15.07 -5.58
C ASP A 34 -2.99 14.38 -4.21
N LYS A 35 -4.05 13.63 -3.96
CA LYS A 35 -4.23 12.95 -2.66
C LYS A 35 -3.26 11.78 -2.53
N CYS A 36 -2.92 11.13 -3.64
CA CYS A 36 -2.04 9.96 -3.67
C CYS A 36 -0.54 10.29 -3.70
N GLY A 37 -0.17 11.57 -3.88
CA GLY A 37 1.21 12.06 -3.85
C GLY A 37 1.99 11.66 -5.11
N ALA A 38 1.38 11.84 -6.26
CA ALA A 38 2.00 11.67 -7.57
C ALA A 38 3.00 12.78 -7.89
N TYR A 39 2.71 14.02 -7.49
CA TYR A 39 3.53 15.19 -7.80
C TYR A 39 4.09 15.86 -6.53
N GLU A 40 3.32 15.90 -5.46
CA GLU A 40 3.70 16.37 -4.13
C GLU A 40 4.00 15.20 -3.17
N SER A 41 4.54 15.52 -1.99
CA SER A 41 4.72 14.52 -0.93
C SER A 41 3.37 14.00 -0.45
N PHE A 42 3.28 12.69 -0.24
CA PHE A 42 2.06 12.06 0.25
C PHE A 42 1.72 12.53 1.67
N ASP A 43 0.50 13.05 1.82
CA ASP A 43 -0.01 13.54 3.10
C ASP A 43 -0.76 12.42 3.84
N THR A 44 -0.14 11.91 4.90
CA THR A 44 -0.70 10.85 5.75
C THR A 44 -1.84 11.33 6.64
N GLN A 45 -2.04 12.64 6.83
CA GLN A 45 -3.14 13.18 7.62
C GLN A 45 -4.41 13.36 6.77
N ARG A 46 -4.24 13.64 5.47
CA ARG A 46 -5.37 13.76 4.52
C ARG A 46 -5.91 12.42 4.05
N ASN A 47 -5.11 11.35 4.17
CA ASN A 47 -5.47 10.01 3.74
C ASN A 47 -5.70 9.09 4.95
N SER A 48 -6.84 8.41 5.00
CA SER A 48 -7.10 7.40 6.03
C SER A 48 -6.52 6.05 5.63
N VAL A 49 -5.90 5.35 6.58
CA VAL A 49 -5.56 3.93 6.41
C VAL A 49 -6.82 3.07 6.47
N ILE A 50 -6.86 2.04 5.64
CA ILE A 50 -7.95 1.06 5.58
C ILE A 50 -7.45 -0.32 6.02
N ASP A 51 -8.36 -1.16 6.49
CA ASP A 51 -8.06 -2.56 6.82
C ASP A 51 -8.05 -3.41 5.54
N CYS A 52 -6.95 -4.13 5.30
CA CYS A 52 -6.75 -4.92 4.07
C CYS A 52 -7.54 -6.22 3.98
N LEU A 53 -8.00 -6.76 5.11
CA LEU A 53 -8.77 -8.02 5.15
C LEU A 53 -10.16 -7.81 5.76
N GLY A 54 -10.53 -6.57 6.09
CA GLY A 54 -11.84 -6.24 6.62
C GLY A 54 -12.09 -6.90 7.97
N GLU A 55 -13.07 -7.82 8.05
CA GLU A 55 -13.39 -8.55 9.28
C GLU A 55 -12.54 -9.82 9.48
N GLU A 56 -11.68 -10.18 8.52
CA GLU A 56 -10.84 -11.36 8.59
C GLU A 56 -9.49 -11.06 9.25
N ALA A 57 -9.03 -11.97 10.12
CA ALA A 57 -7.76 -11.82 10.82
C ALA A 57 -6.55 -11.88 9.86
N VAL A 58 -5.40 -11.35 10.31
CA VAL A 58 -4.11 -11.41 9.57
C VAL A 58 -3.87 -12.78 8.98
N THR A 59 -3.93 -12.86 7.65
CA THR A 59 -3.42 -14.02 6.93
C THR A 59 -1.97 -13.74 6.50
N PRO A 60 -1.04 -14.68 6.72
CA PRO A 60 0.29 -14.60 6.15
C PRO A 60 0.19 -14.44 4.63
N GLY A 61 0.85 -13.41 4.09
CA GLY A 61 0.81 -13.11 2.65
C GLY A 61 0.06 -11.84 2.26
N THR A 62 -0.46 -11.06 3.23
CA THR A 62 -1.04 -9.73 2.99
C THR A 62 -0.02 -8.63 3.27
N PHE A 63 0.11 -7.67 2.36
CA PHE A 63 1.11 -6.59 2.40
C PHE A 63 0.50 -5.26 1.94
N CYS A 64 1.11 -4.16 2.37
CA CYS A 64 0.86 -2.87 1.75
C CYS A 64 1.66 -2.77 0.45
N TYR A 65 1.02 -2.24 -0.59
CA TYR A 65 1.61 -2.04 -1.90
C TYR A 65 1.64 -0.57 -2.29
N LYS A 66 2.74 -0.19 -2.95
CA LYS A 66 2.93 1.11 -3.59
C LYS A 66 3.52 0.89 -4.98
N SER A 67 2.86 1.43 -6.00
CA SER A 67 3.36 1.45 -7.38
C SER A 67 3.60 2.87 -7.83
N ILE A 68 4.68 3.08 -8.57
CA ILE A 68 4.98 4.33 -9.24
C ILE A 68 5.25 4.01 -10.71
N GLN A 69 4.61 4.75 -11.61
CA GLN A 69 4.98 4.78 -13.01
C GLN A 69 5.28 6.20 -13.43
N GLN A 70 6.35 6.40 -14.19
CA GLN A 70 6.79 7.73 -14.58
C GLN A 70 7.31 7.75 -16.00
N SER A 71 6.93 8.78 -16.76
CA SER A 71 7.39 8.94 -18.14
C SER A 71 8.91 9.20 -18.21
N PRO A 72 9.54 8.85 -19.34
CA PRO A 72 10.93 9.22 -19.59
C PRO A 72 11.16 10.72 -19.41
N ARG A 73 12.38 11.08 -19.01
CA ARG A 73 12.78 12.49 -18.90
C ARG A 73 12.96 13.03 -20.32
N GLY A 74 11.95 13.71 -20.87
CA GLY A 74 12.03 14.24 -22.24
C GLY A 74 10.71 14.50 -22.99
N PHE A 75 9.55 14.51 -22.34
CA PHE A 75 8.32 15.01 -22.97
C PHE A 75 8.31 16.55 -22.83
N ILE A 76 8.53 17.24 -23.96
CA ILE A 76 9.07 18.62 -23.99
C ILE A 76 8.01 19.70 -23.65
N TRP A 77 6.72 19.37 -23.52
CA TRP A 77 5.65 20.39 -23.57
C TRP A 77 4.57 20.32 -22.48
N ASP A 78 4.47 19.24 -21.70
CA ASP A 78 3.32 18.90 -20.83
C ASP A 78 3.72 18.45 -19.42
N GLY A 79 5.01 18.52 -19.08
CA GLY A 79 5.51 18.07 -17.78
C GLY A 79 5.63 16.54 -17.72
N ARG A 80 6.27 16.04 -16.66
CA ARG A 80 6.55 14.62 -16.52
C ARG A 80 5.34 13.91 -15.92
N TRP A 81 4.59 13.15 -16.74
CA TRP A 81 3.55 12.27 -16.24
C TRP A 81 4.10 11.33 -15.17
N ARG A 82 3.37 11.25 -14.06
CA ARG A 82 3.62 10.31 -12.96
C ARG A 82 2.30 9.81 -12.41
N THR A 83 2.19 8.50 -12.24
CA THR A 83 1.05 7.84 -11.60
C THR A 83 1.54 7.10 -10.36
N VAL A 84 0.79 7.23 -9.27
CA VAL A 84 1.03 6.54 -8.00
C VAL A 84 -0.23 5.77 -7.60
N ILE A 85 -0.05 4.51 -7.23
CA ILE A 85 -1.13 3.65 -6.73
C ILE A 85 -0.71 3.09 -5.38
N ARG A 86 -1.59 3.19 -4.40
CA ARG A 86 -1.43 2.62 -3.07
C ARG A 86 -2.64 1.72 -2.81
N ARG A 87 -2.41 0.50 -2.35
CA ARG A 87 -3.48 -0.44 -2.03
C ARG A 87 -2.98 -1.57 -1.14
N CYS A 88 -3.91 -2.35 -0.64
CA CYS A 88 -3.64 -3.68 -0.13
C CYS A 88 -3.25 -4.61 -1.28
N ALA A 89 -2.32 -5.52 -1.02
CA ALA A 89 -1.90 -6.55 -1.95
C ALA A 89 -1.63 -7.87 -1.24
N GLN A 90 -1.62 -8.93 -2.03
CA GLN A 90 -1.07 -10.22 -1.63
C GLN A 90 0.37 -10.34 -2.13
N ILE A 91 1.00 -11.51 -1.92
CA ILE A 91 2.35 -11.78 -2.43
C ILE A 91 2.48 -11.39 -3.91
N SER A 92 3.57 -10.70 -4.26
CA SER A 92 3.78 -10.27 -5.64
C SER A 92 3.98 -11.45 -6.59
N GLU A 93 3.62 -11.28 -7.85
CA GLU A 93 3.86 -12.29 -8.90
C GLU A 93 5.34 -12.65 -9.06
N ARG A 94 6.23 -11.69 -8.74
CA ARG A 94 7.69 -11.87 -8.78
C ARG A 94 8.28 -12.40 -7.47
N GLY A 95 7.46 -12.69 -6.47
CA GLY A 95 7.90 -13.22 -5.17
C GLY A 95 8.60 -12.20 -4.25
N ILE A 96 8.58 -10.91 -4.61
CA ILE A 96 8.95 -9.81 -3.72
C ILE A 96 7.88 -9.70 -2.63
N ASN A 97 8.28 -9.92 -1.39
CA ASN A 97 7.42 -9.82 -0.22
C ASN A 97 7.90 -8.73 0.75
N TRP A 98 9.03 -8.09 0.46
CA TRP A 98 9.61 -7.01 1.25
C TRP A 98 10.59 -6.18 0.41
N GLY A 99 10.41 -4.86 0.40
CA GLY A 99 11.26 -3.93 -0.35
C GLY A 99 10.67 -3.52 -1.70
N CYS A 100 11.49 -2.87 -2.52
CA CYS A 100 11.09 -2.32 -3.81
C CYS A 100 11.86 -2.98 -4.95
N ASP A 101 11.14 -3.31 -6.02
CA ASP A 101 11.71 -3.64 -7.31
C ASP A 101 11.37 -2.53 -8.30
N TRP A 102 12.25 -2.32 -9.27
CA TRP A 102 12.15 -1.21 -10.19
C TRP A 102 12.82 -1.53 -11.52
N GLY A 103 12.42 -0.79 -12.55
CA GLY A 103 13.03 -0.94 -13.85
C GLY A 103 12.51 0.08 -14.85
N TYR A 104 12.82 -0.18 -16.11
CA TYR A 104 12.32 0.58 -17.24
C TYR A 104 11.65 -0.37 -18.22
N LYS A 105 10.48 0.04 -18.71
CA LYS A 105 9.80 -0.63 -19.83
C LYS A 105 10.53 -0.30 -21.14
N GLU A 106 10.27 -1.05 -22.20
CA GLU A 106 10.89 -0.81 -23.53
C GLU A 106 10.62 0.60 -24.08
N ASN A 107 9.47 1.18 -23.74
CA ASN A 107 9.12 2.56 -24.10
C ASN A 107 9.78 3.63 -23.18
N GLY A 108 10.69 3.22 -22.30
CA GLY A 108 11.42 4.10 -21.38
C GLY A 108 10.64 4.53 -20.14
N VAL A 109 9.42 4.04 -19.93
CA VAL A 109 8.65 4.34 -18.71
C VAL A 109 9.33 3.67 -17.52
N TYR A 110 9.69 4.49 -16.53
CA TYR A 110 10.16 3.99 -15.24
C TYR A 110 8.99 3.38 -14.47
N TRP A 111 9.22 2.24 -13.83
CA TRP A 111 8.29 1.62 -12.92
C TRP A 111 9.00 1.24 -11.61
N GLU A 112 8.27 1.34 -10.51
CA GLU A 112 8.69 0.89 -9.18
C GLU A 112 7.50 0.25 -8.47
N GLU A 113 7.72 -0.90 -7.84
CA GLU A 113 6.74 -1.61 -7.05
C GLU A 113 7.35 -1.98 -5.70
N CYS A 114 6.74 -1.50 -4.62
CA CYS A 114 7.18 -1.74 -3.25
C CYS A 114 6.13 -2.52 -2.46
N TYR A 115 6.62 -3.48 -1.67
CA TYR A 115 5.83 -4.28 -0.74
C TYR A 115 6.40 -4.15 0.67
N CYS A 116 5.53 -3.99 1.65
CA CYS A 116 5.91 -3.88 3.06
C CYS A 116 4.81 -4.45 3.97
N ALA A 117 5.19 -4.86 5.19
CA ALA A 117 4.32 -5.64 6.10
C ALA A 117 3.97 -4.89 7.41
N GLU A 118 4.23 -3.58 7.48
CA GLU A 118 3.92 -2.75 8.65
C GLU A 118 2.69 -1.86 8.38
N ASP A 119 1.94 -1.52 9.44
CA ASP A 119 0.78 -0.62 9.31
C ASP A 119 1.18 0.73 8.70
N GLY A 120 0.54 1.09 7.58
CA GLY A 120 0.74 2.37 6.90
C GLY A 120 2.12 2.54 6.26
N CYS A 121 2.91 1.47 6.11
CA CYS A 121 4.26 1.55 5.54
C CYS A 121 4.30 2.02 4.08
N ASN A 122 3.18 1.89 3.36
CA ASN A 122 3.01 2.43 2.02
C ASN A 122 2.61 3.91 2.04
N SER A 123 3.27 4.73 2.85
CA SER A 123 3.21 6.21 2.79
C SER A 123 4.07 6.79 1.67
#